data_AF-A0A7Y5NWI5-F1
#
_entry.id   AF-A0A7Y5NWI5-F1
#
_cell.length_a   1.000
_cell.length_b   1.000
_cell.length_c   1.000
_cell.angle_alpha   90.00
_cell.angle_beta   90.00
_cell.angle_gamma   90.00
#
_symmetry.space_group_name_H-M   'P 1'
#
loop_
_entity.id
_entity.type
_entity.pdbx_description
1 polymer ?
#
loop_
_entity_poly.entity_id
_entity_poly.type
_entity_poly.pdbx_seq_one_letter_code
_entity_poly.pdbx_strand_id
1 'polypeptide(L)'
;MRRLLFIIAIAGCSPSEPAARNADTVSIGVAPPTTASAIPSAQPAAAAREADIPCHQLLRGIGVAKDPARARACYERAVAAEPACGDNSPSIDRLQLALMRARGIGGPADSALPLLQACFADASAEEVTKVIQTGKGVPDSGDFCDGLAVTTLHVNACFARERADIEVKAAAVERRIEAAHGKAGVDAFRAARAAWDKLATADASHVSDIYRGGSLSSTTFVSIESSRKRTRLDRIASILDGTKPTWPKSAEASRHLAEARPKWRAFGHDDAASHKLFDEADRAFKQSRAEEAQLLVLLTGASRVEAEALLDETRVGELADLQQ
;
A
#
# COMPACT_ATOMS: atom_id res chain seq x y z
N MET A 1 -24.24 -8.61 -9.35
CA MET A 1 -23.15 -7.62 -9.19
C MET A 1 -23.58 -6.60 -8.14
N ARG A 2 -23.36 -6.93 -6.86
CA ARG A 2 -23.77 -6.10 -5.72
C ARG A 2 -22.63 -5.17 -5.33
N ARG A 3 -22.98 -3.90 -5.16
CA ARG A 3 -22.13 -2.76 -4.79
C ARG A 3 -21.36 -3.05 -3.51
N LEU A 4 -20.04 -2.80 -3.52
CA LEU A 4 -19.27 -2.59 -2.30
C LEU A 4 -19.90 -1.43 -1.53
N LEU A 5 -20.45 -1.72 -0.35
CA LEU A 5 -20.95 -0.74 0.60
C LEU A 5 -19.84 -0.42 1.61
N PHE A 6 -19.22 0.76 1.46
CA PHE A 6 -18.46 1.37 2.53
C PHE A 6 -19.43 1.87 3.60
N ILE A 7 -19.40 1.26 4.79
CA ILE A 7 -20.07 1.79 5.98
C ILE A 7 -19.06 2.68 6.71
N ILE A 8 -19.27 3.99 6.64
CA ILE A 8 -18.58 4.98 7.46
C ILE A 8 -19.37 5.11 8.76
N ALA A 9 -18.82 4.62 9.88
CA ALA A 9 -19.33 4.91 11.21
C ALA A 9 -18.72 6.23 11.71
N ILE A 10 -19.55 7.28 11.80
CA ILE A 10 -19.21 8.57 12.40
C ILE A 10 -19.49 8.46 13.91
N ALA A 11 -18.44 8.37 14.73
CA ALA A 11 -18.53 8.51 16.18
C ALA A 11 -18.37 10.00 16.57
N GLY A 12 -19.31 10.47 17.39
CA GLY A 12 -19.52 11.89 17.70
C GLY A 12 -18.42 12.55 18.52
N CYS A 13 -18.19 13.83 18.22
CA CYS A 13 -17.52 14.77 19.09
C CYS A 13 -18.51 15.35 20.12
N SER A 14 -18.10 15.39 21.39
CA SER A 14 -18.62 16.33 22.38
C SER A 14 -17.45 17.19 22.90
N PRO A 15 -17.69 18.47 23.23
CA PRO A 15 -16.64 19.42 23.59
C PRO A 15 -16.38 19.42 25.10
N SER A 16 -15.14 19.69 25.50
CA SER A 16 -14.82 20.13 26.87
C SER A 16 -13.97 21.40 26.82
N GLU A 17 -14.41 22.38 27.60
CA GLU A 17 -13.87 23.73 27.79
C GLU A 17 -12.52 23.78 28.55
N PRO A 18 -11.83 24.94 28.54
CA PRO A 18 -10.46 25.07 29.00
C PRO A 18 -10.37 25.43 30.50
N ALA A 19 -9.33 24.95 31.16
CA ALA A 19 -8.88 25.46 32.46
C ALA A 19 -7.46 26.01 32.35
N ALA A 20 -7.35 27.32 32.55
CA ALA A 20 -6.09 28.02 32.79
C ALA A 20 -5.58 27.72 34.21
N ARG A 21 -4.26 27.64 34.40
CA ARG A 21 -3.57 28.13 35.60
C ARG A 21 -2.08 28.37 35.35
N ASN A 22 -1.62 29.44 36.00
CA ASN A 22 -0.35 30.13 35.86
C ASN A 22 0.85 29.39 36.47
N ALA A 23 2.02 29.74 35.91
CA ALA A 23 3.32 30.02 36.51
C ALA A 23 3.77 29.25 37.76
N ASP A 24 4.97 28.65 37.67
CA ASP A 24 6.05 29.12 38.53
C ASP A 24 7.43 28.86 37.94
N THR A 25 8.30 29.84 38.19
CA THR A 25 9.66 29.96 37.70
C THR A 25 10.60 29.36 38.73
N VAL A 26 11.42 28.37 38.36
CA VAL A 26 12.56 27.96 39.19
C VAL A 26 13.80 27.88 38.30
N SER A 27 14.72 28.81 38.57
CA SER A 27 16.05 28.88 38.01
C SER A 27 16.98 28.01 38.86
N ILE A 28 17.72 27.08 38.24
CA ILE A 28 18.88 26.43 38.86
C ILE A 28 20.00 26.42 37.83
N GLY A 29 21.06 27.17 38.11
CA GLY A 29 22.32 27.10 37.40
C GLY A 29 23.14 25.91 37.90
N VAL A 30 23.60 25.07 36.96
CA VAL A 30 24.70 24.12 37.15
C VAL A 30 25.58 24.15 35.90
N ALA A 31 26.89 24.13 36.14
CA ALA A 31 28.00 24.28 35.19
C ALA A 31 28.06 23.20 34.08
N PRO A 32 28.82 23.43 32.99
CA PRO A 32 28.75 22.60 31.79
C PRO A 32 29.64 21.35 31.89
N PRO A 33 29.19 20.18 31.41
CA PRO A 33 30.10 19.13 31.00
C PRO A 33 30.34 19.21 29.48
N THR A 34 31.60 19.46 29.15
CA THR A 34 32.42 18.69 28.20
C THR A 34 31.69 18.13 26.96
N THR A 35 31.89 18.81 25.83
CA THR A 35 31.85 18.32 24.44
C THR A 35 31.22 16.94 24.23
N ALA A 36 29.90 16.91 24.07
CA ALA A 36 29.22 15.82 23.39
C ALA A 36 29.69 15.82 21.92
N SER A 37 30.31 14.71 21.50
CA SER A 37 30.53 14.39 20.10
C SER A 37 29.22 14.59 19.34
N ALA A 38 29.23 15.53 18.40
CA ALA A 38 28.17 15.67 17.42
C ALA A 38 28.00 14.31 16.74
N ILE A 39 26.87 13.66 17.00
CA ILE A 39 26.39 12.55 16.19
C ILE A 39 26.36 13.10 14.76
N PRO A 40 27.12 12.54 13.81
CA PRO A 40 27.01 12.99 12.42
C PRO A 40 25.57 12.73 12.02
N SER A 41 24.82 13.82 11.77
CA SER A 41 23.53 13.75 11.11
C SER A 41 23.73 12.92 9.87
N ALA A 42 23.12 11.74 9.83
CA ALA A 42 23.16 10.86 8.69
C ALA A 42 22.66 11.67 7.49
N GLN A 43 23.60 12.07 6.62
CA GLN A 43 23.26 12.65 5.34
C GLN A 43 22.41 11.62 4.59
N PRO A 44 21.22 11.97 4.08
CA PRO A 44 20.42 11.05 3.28
C PRO A 44 21.14 10.83 1.93
N ALA A 45 21.99 9.81 1.87
CA ALA A 45 22.30 9.14 0.62
C ALA A 45 21.20 8.09 0.41
N ALA A 46 20.37 8.12 -0.63
CA ALA A 46 20.58 8.66 -1.95
C ALA A 46 19.40 9.55 -2.38
N ALA A 47 19.71 10.80 -2.70
CA ALA A 47 18.98 11.49 -3.75
C ALA A 47 19.14 10.63 -5.02
N ALA A 48 18.11 9.86 -5.36
CA ALA A 48 17.79 9.71 -6.78
C ALA A 48 17.86 11.13 -7.35
N ARG A 49 18.56 11.33 -8.48
CA ARG A 49 18.59 12.68 -9.06
C ARG A 49 17.14 13.13 -9.15
N GLU A 50 16.87 14.38 -8.82
CA GLU A 50 15.50 14.86 -8.66
C GLU A 50 14.57 14.59 -9.88
N ALA A 51 15.19 14.33 -11.04
CA ALA A 51 14.59 13.88 -12.29
C ALA A 51 14.14 12.40 -12.36
N ASP A 52 14.57 11.53 -11.44
CA ASP A 52 14.34 10.08 -11.47
C ASP A 52 13.16 9.63 -10.61
N ILE A 53 12.49 10.53 -9.89
CA ILE A 53 11.32 10.20 -9.06
C ILE A 53 10.08 10.14 -9.97
N PRO A 54 9.38 8.99 -10.04
CA PRO A 54 8.16 8.87 -10.82
C PRO A 54 7.08 9.86 -10.39
N CYS A 55 6.35 10.43 -11.37
CA CYS A 55 5.36 11.49 -11.10
C CYS A 55 4.27 11.06 -10.09
N HIS A 56 3.86 9.78 -10.11
CA HIS A 56 2.87 9.25 -9.16
C HIS A 56 3.38 9.20 -7.71
N GLN A 57 4.69 9.02 -7.49
CA GLN A 57 5.26 9.01 -6.14
C GLN A 57 5.25 10.41 -5.51
N LEU A 58 5.46 11.46 -6.31
CA LEU A 58 5.29 12.85 -5.89
C LEU A 58 3.84 13.16 -5.54
N LEU A 59 2.89 12.64 -6.34
CA LEU A 59 1.45 12.83 -6.10
C LEU A 59 0.98 12.11 -4.82
N ARG A 60 1.47 10.89 -4.58
CA ARG A 60 1.06 10.06 -3.44
C ARG A 60 1.87 10.31 -2.17
N GLY A 61 3.07 10.90 -2.27
CA GLY A 61 4.00 11.03 -1.15
C GLY A 61 4.66 9.70 -0.76
N ILE A 62 4.99 8.85 -1.74
CA ILE A 62 5.56 7.52 -1.49
C ILE A 62 7.08 7.60 -1.62
N GLY A 63 7.79 7.40 -0.49
CA GLY A 63 9.24 7.53 -0.42
C GLY A 63 9.76 8.98 -0.46
N VAL A 64 8.88 9.94 -0.71
CA VAL A 64 9.15 11.39 -0.78
C VAL A 64 7.99 12.16 -0.17
N ALA A 65 8.19 13.43 0.19
CA ALA A 65 7.09 14.28 0.62
C ALA A 65 6.07 14.45 -0.53
N LYS A 66 4.78 14.45 -0.20
CA LYS A 66 3.71 14.70 -1.16
C LYS A 66 3.85 16.13 -1.70
N ASP A 67 4.04 16.24 -3.01
CA ASP A 67 4.18 17.52 -3.72
C ASP A 67 3.35 17.47 -5.01
N PRO A 68 2.04 17.82 -4.93
CA PRO A 68 1.16 17.78 -6.07
C PRO A 68 1.56 18.75 -7.18
N ALA A 69 2.20 19.87 -6.85
CA ALA A 69 2.63 20.87 -7.84
C ALA A 69 3.79 20.34 -8.68
N ARG A 70 4.80 19.76 -8.03
CA ARG A 70 5.89 19.08 -8.73
C ARG A 70 5.41 17.84 -9.48
N ALA A 71 4.45 17.10 -8.93
CA ALA A 71 3.82 15.98 -9.64
C ALA A 71 3.13 16.44 -10.94
N ARG A 72 2.38 17.55 -10.89
CA ARG A 72 1.72 18.10 -12.08
C ARG A 72 2.75 18.48 -13.15
N ALA A 73 3.79 19.22 -12.78
CA ALA A 73 4.86 19.61 -13.71
C ALA A 73 5.59 18.39 -14.29
N CYS A 74 5.74 17.30 -13.50
CA CYS A 74 6.29 16.03 -13.97
C CYS A 74 5.40 15.39 -15.04
N TYR A 75 4.09 15.28 -14.78
CA TYR A 75 3.14 14.75 -15.76
C TYR A 75 3.03 15.62 -17.02
N GLU A 76 3.09 16.95 -16.89
CA GLU A 76 3.12 17.86 -18.05
C GLU A 76 4.31 17.57 -18.95
N ARG A 77 5.50 17.35 -18.38
CA ARG A 77 6.69 16.96 -19.16
C ARG A 77 6.56 15.57 -19.77
N ALA A 78 6.05 14.59 -19.02
CA ALA A 78 5.87 13.23 -19.50
C ALA A 78 4.90 13.20 -20.70
N VAL A 79 3.74 13.82 -20.57
CA VAL A 79 2.71 13.87 -21.62
C VAL A 79 3.16 14.69 -22.82
N ALA A 80 3.96 15.75 -22.63
CA ALA A 80 4.54 16.51 -23.73
C ALA A 80 5.58 15.74 -24.55
N ALA A 81 6.23 14.74 -23.96
CA ALA A 81 7.16 13.85 -24.64
C ALA A 81 6.47 12.67 -25.35
N GLU A 82 5.20 12.39 -25.03
CA GLU A 82 4.41 11.35 -25.69
C GLU A 82 3.92 11.82 -27.07
N PRO A 83 3.85 10.92 -28.06
CA PRO A 83 3.13 11.21 -29.29
C PRO A 83 1.64 11.47 -29.01
N ALA A 84 0.97 12.20 -29.92
CA ALA A 84 -0.49 12.24 -29.92
C ALA A 84 -1.05 10.80 -29.95
N CYS A 85 -2.17 10.57 -29.26
CA CYS A 85 -2.77 9.24 -29.17
C CYS A 85 -3.00 8.59 -30.54
N GLY A 86 -3.46 9.37 -31.53
CA GLY A 86 -3.69 8.88 -32.89
C GLY A 86 -4.68 7.72 -32.92
N ASP A 87 -5.85 7.91 -32.32
CA ASP A 87 -6.91 6.90 -32.18
C ASP A 87 -6.53 5.67 -31.31
N ASN A 88 -5.44 5.73 -30.55
CA ASN A 88 -5.17 4.78 -29.47
C ASN A 88 -5.75 5.27 -28.13
N SER A 89 -5.93 4.34 -27.20
CA SER A 89 -6.22 4.66 -25.80
C SER A 89 -5.18 5.64 -25.23
N PRO A 90 -5.59 6.64 -24.42
CA PRO A 90 -4.65 7.54 -23.78
C PRO A 90 -3.72 6.79 -22.81
N SER A 91 -2.55 7.36 -22.54
CA SER A 91 -1.70 6.83 -21.48
C SER A 91 -2.29 7.16 -20.10
N ILE A 92 -1.88 6.39 -19.10
CA ILE A 92 -2.22 6.67 -17.71
C ILE A 92 -1.67 8.04 -17.23
N ASP A 93 -0.53 8.48 -17.75
CA ASP A 93 0.05 9.80 -17.44
C ASP A 93 -0.81 10.93 -18.02
N ARG A 94 -1.32 10.76 -19.25
CA ARG A 94 -2.23 11.68 -19.92
C ARG A 94 -3.58 11.79 -19.21
N LEU A 95 -4.16 10.66 -18.79
CA LEU A 95 -5.40 10.63 -18.00
C LEU A 95 -5.21 11.29 -16.63
N GLN A 96 -4.11 10.97 -15.93
CA GLN A 96 -3.79 11.59 -14.65
C GLN A 96 -3.59 13.11 -14.78
N LEU A 97 -2.88 13.57 -15.81
CA LEU A 97 -2.70 15.00 -16.05
C LEU A 97 -4.04 15.70 -16.32
N ALA A 98 -4.90 15.10 -17.15
CA ALA A 98 -6.22 15.65 -17.44
C ALA A 98 -7.06 15.82 -16.17
N LEU A 99 -7.05 14.81 -15.29
CA LEU A 99 -7.69 14.90 -13.98
C LEU A 99 -7.11 16.03 -13.13
N MET A 100 -5.77 16.13 -13.04
CA MET A 100 -5.10 17.16 -12.24
C MET A 100 -5.42 18.58 -12.74
N ARG A 101 -5.41 18.79 -14.06
CA ARG A 101 -5.74 20.07 -14.70
C ARG A 101 -7.18 20.49 -14.45
N ALA A 102 -8.14 19.58 -14.63
CA ALA A 102 -9.55 19.90 -14.41
C ALA A 102 -9.88 20.22 -12.94
N ARG A 103 -9.12 19.66 -12.00
CA ARG A 103 -9.37 19.80 -10.55
C ARG A 103 -8.47 20.82 -9.86
N GLY A 104 -7.52 21.40 -10.56
CA GLY A 104 -6.52 22.27 -9.94
C GLY A 104 -5.66 21.55 -8.91
N ILE A 105 -5.36 20.26 -9.13
CA ILE A 105 -4.43 19.53 -8.26
C ILE A 105 -3.02 19.95 -8.64
N GLY A 106 -2.30 20.57 -7.71
CA GLY A 106 -0.94 21.06 -7.94
C GLY A 106 -0.84 22.35 -8.78
N GLY A 107 -1.94 23.06 -9.00
CA GLY A 107 -1.96 24.31 -9.76
C GLY A 107 -3.39 24.82 -9.97
N PRO A 108 -3.60 25.96 -10.63
CA PRO A 108 -4.95 26.42 -10.97
C PRO A 108 -5.66 25.40 -11.87
N ALA A 109 -6.99 25.29 -11.73
CA ALA A 109 -7.79 24.49 -12.64
C ALA A 109 -7.80 25.13 -14.04
N ASP A 110 -7.68 24.32 -15.09
CA ASP A 110 -7.65 24.78 -16.48
C ASP A 110 -8.22 23.74 -17.47
N SER A 111 -8.24 24.09 -18.76
CA SER A 111 -8.84 23.26 -19.81
C SER A 111 -8.09 21.92 -19.95
N ALA A 112 -8.78 20.83 -19.62
CA ALA A 112 -8.23 19.46 -19.66
C ALA A 112 -8.72 18.63 -20.85
N LEU A 113 -9.89 18.95 -21.42
CA LEU A 113 -10.47 18.20 -22.54
C LEU A 113 -9.53 18.08 -23.76
N PRO A 114 -8.75 19.10 -24.15
CA PRO A 114 -7.82 18.99 -25.27
C PRO A 114 -6.78 17.88 -25.13
N LEU A 115 -6.45 17.45 -23.90
CA LEU A 115 -5.54 16.33 -23.67
C LEU A 115 -6.11 14.99 -24.14
N LEU A 116 -7.43 14.87 -24.28
CA LEU A 116 -8.12 13.62 -24.61
C LEU A 116 -8.77 13.63 -26.01
N GLN A 117 -8.91 14.80 -26.65
CA GLN A 117 -9.64 14.95 -27.91
C GLN A 117 -9.07 14.14 -29.09
N ALA A 118 -7.76 13.90 -29.12
CA ALA A 118 -7.10 13.15 -30.18
C ALA A 118 -6.92 11.65 -29.85
N CYS A 119 -7.56 11.18 -28.77
CA CYS A 119 -7.45 9.82 -28.25
C CYS A 119 -8.71 9.02 -28.53
N PHE A 120 -8.56 7.70 -28.56
CA PHE A 120 -9.71 6.81 -28.50
C PHE A 120 -10.44 6.99 -27.17
N ALA A 121 -11.75 7.23 -27.23
CA ALA A 121 -12.61 7.38 -26.07
C ALA A 121 -12.94 6.01 -25.46
N ASP A 122 -11.93 5.34 -24.89
CA ASP A 122 -12.20 4.15 -24.09
C ASP A 122 -12.92 4.50 -22.77
N ALA A 123 -13.42 3.48 -22.08
CA ALA A 123 -14.19 3.66 -20.86
C ALA A 123 -13.45 4.47 -19.76
N SER A 124 -12.11 4.41 -19.70
CA SER A 124 -11.33 5.22 -18.74
C SER A 124 -11.24 6.67 -19.17
N ALA A 125 -11.05 6.93 -20.46
CA ALA A 125 -11.12 8.28 -21.02
C ALA A 125 -12.52 8.90 -20.86
N GLU A 126 -13.58 8.10 -21.01
CA GLU A 126 -14.96 8.53 -20.79
C GLU A 126 -15.23 8.92 -19.32
N GLU A 127 -14.79 8.11 -18.35
CA GLU A 127 -14.96 8.45 -16.93
C GLU A 127 -14.17 9.71 -16.56
N VAL A 128 -12.93 9.87 -17.04
CA VAL A 128 -12.17 11.11 -16.83
C VAL A 128 -12.87 12.30 -17.51
N THR A 129 -13.38 12.14 -18.73
CA THR A 129 -14.13 13.19 -19.44
C THR A 129 -15.36 13.63 -18.67
N LYS A 130 -16.11 12.68 -18.12
CA LYS A 130 -17.27 12.95 -17.26
C LYS A 130 -16.88 13.66 -15.97
N VAL A 131 -15.77 13.29 -15.34
CA VAL A 131 -15.22 14.01 -14.18
C VAL A 131 -14.88 15.46 -14.56
N ILE A 132 -14.24 15.68 -15.70
CA ILE A 132 -13.89 17.02 -16.20
C ILE A 132 -15.14 17.86 -16.43
N GLN A 133 -16.17 17.30 -17.07
CA GLN A 133 -17.39 18.02 -17.43
C GLN A 133 -18.30 18.31 -16.24
N THR A 134 -18.41 17.38 -15.29
CA THR A 134 -19.38 17.48 -14.19
C THR A 134 -18.76 17.97 -12.88
N GLY A 135 -17.44 17.87 -12.74
CA GLY A 135 -16.73 18.10 -11.49
C GLY A 135 -17.06 17.09 -10.38
N LYS A 136 -17.76 15.99 -10.69
CA LYS A 136 -18.17 14.93 -9.74
C LYS A 136 -17.40 13.64 -10.01
N GLY A 137 -17.36 12.75 -9.01
CA GLY A 137 -16.73 11.42 -9.13
C GLY A 137 -15.20 11.44 -9.08
N VAL A 138 -14.62 12.54 -8.58
CA VAL A 138 -13.19 12.67 -8.37
C VAL A 138 -12.82 11.90 -7.11
N PRO A 139 -11.80 11.04 -7.15
CA PRO A 139 -11.25 10.44 -5.95
C PRO A 139 -10.64 11.51 -5.05
N ASP A 140 -10.86 11.46 -3.73
CA ASP A 140 -10.31 12.44 -2.79
C ASP A 140 -8.77 12.49 -2.84
N SER A 141 -8.15 11.37 -3.21
CA SER A 141 -6.71 11.25 -3.42
C SER A 141 -6.19 12.10 -4.58
N GLY A 142 -7.05 12.42 -5.55
CA GLY A 142 -6.68 13.02 -6.83
C GLY A 142 -5.98 12.06 -7.78
N ASP A 143 -5.96 10.76 -7.46
CA ASP A 143 -5.27 9.72 -8.20
C ASP A 143 -6.20 9.00 -9.16
N PHE A 144 -5.80 8.88 -10.42
CA PHE A 144 -6.56 8.16 -11.44
C PHE A 144 -6.75 6.67 -11.10
N CYS A 145 -5.76 6.04 -10.47
CA CYS A 145 -5.86 4.63 -10.10
C CYS A 145 -6.85 4.36 -8.96
N ASP A 146 -7.32 5.40 -8.29
CA ASP A 146 -8.30 5.32 -7.20
C ASP A 146 -9.73 5.31 -7.76
N GLY A 147 -10.03 4.35 -8.64
CA GLY A 147 -11.39 4.09 -9.12
C GLY A 147 -11.77 4.63 -10.50
N LEU A 148 -10.88 5.33 -11.22
CA LEU A 148 -11.14 5.78 -12.60
C LEU A 148 -10.53 4.86 -13.68
N ALA A 149 -9.62 3.97 -13.29
CA ALA A 149 -9.11 2.92 -14.15
C ALA A 149 -10.15 1.80 -14.32
N VAL A 150 -10.82 1.74 -15.48
CA VAL A 150 -11.89 0.79 -15.77
C VAL A 150 -11.59 -0.16 -16.92
N THR A 151 -10.66 0.21 -17.82
CA THR A 151 -10.17 -0.71 -18.85
C THR A 151 -9.06 -1.61 -18.31
N THR A 152 -8.92 -2.83 -18.82
CA THR A 152 -7.83 -3.75 -18.46
C THR A 152 -6.44 -3.12 -18.65
N LEU A 153 -6.26 -2.33 -19.71
CA LEU A 153 -5.01 -1.61 -20.00
C LEU A 153 -4.62 -0.68 -18.83
N HIS A 154 -5.54 0.19 -18.44
CA HIS A 154 -5.33 1.16 -17.37
C HIS A 154 -5.22 0.52 -15.98
N VAL A 155 -6.01 -0.52 -15.72
CA VAL A 155 -5.92 -1.30 -14.47
C VAL A 155 -4.53 -1.96 -14.34
N ASN A 156 -4.02 -2.58 -15.41
CA ASN A 156 -2.68 -3.17 -15.40
C ASN A 156 -1.58 -2.12 -15.22
N ALA A 157 -1.71 -0.95 -15.83
CA ALA A 157 -0.79 0.17 -15.61
C ALA A 157 -0.81 0.66 -14.16
N CYS A 158 -1.99 0.73 -13.54
CA CYS A 158 -2.14 1.06 -12.13
C CYS A 158 -1.47 0.03 -11.21
N PHE A 159 -1.62 -1.25 -11.52
CA PHE A 159 -0.92 -2.30 -10.78
C PHE A 159 0.61 -2.24 -10.93
N ALA A 160 1.12 -1.88 -12.11
CA ALA A 160 2.55 -1.71 -12.30
C ALA A 160 3.10 -0.58 -11.41
N ARG A 161 2.39 0.56 -11.32
CA ARG A 161 2.73 1.65 -10.40
C ARG A 161 2.65 1.20 -8.94
N GLU A 162 1.60 0.50 -8.56
CA GLU A 162 1.43 -0.03 -7.20
C GLU A 162 2.57 -0.97 -6.78
N ARG A 163 3.03 -1.85 -7.67
CA ARG A 163 4.20 -2.70 -7.39
C ARG A 163 5.47 -1.88 -7.18
N ALA A 164 5.70 -0.86 -7.99
CA ALA A 164 6.83 0.05 -7.80
C ALA A 164 6.73 0.80 -6.46
N ASP A 165 5.53 1.25 -6.08
CA ASP A 165 5.27 1.90 -4.79
C ASP A 165 5.54 0.97 -3.60
N ILE A 166 5.17 -0.31 -3.71
CA ILE A 166 5.46 -1.33 -2.69
C ILE A 166 6.96 -1.48 -2.48
N GLU A 167 7.76 -1.48 -3.54
CA GLU A 167 9.23 -1.56 -3.45
C GLU A 167 9.83 -0.35 -2.74
N VAL A 168 9.38 0.86 -3.09
CA VAL A 168 9.83 2.09 -2.43
C VAL A 168 9.46 2.09 -0.94
N LYS A 169 8.24 1.63 -0.61
CA LYS A 169 7.78 1.49 0.77
C LYS A 169 8.59 0.45 1.53
N ALA A 170 8.90 -0.68 0.92
CA ALA A 170 9.72 -1.73 1.54
C ALA A 170 11.13 -1.22 1.84
N ALA A 171 11.74 -0.48 0.92
CA ALA A 171 13.04 0.16 1.14
C ALA A 171 12.99 1.20 2.27
N ALA A 172 11.90 1.97 2.39
CA ALA A 172 11.72 2.91 3.49
C ALA A 172 11.58 2.21 4.85
N VAL A 173 10.79 1.12 4.92
CA VAL A 173 10.66 0.28 6.12
C VAL A 173 12.01 -0.33 6.51
N GLU A 174 12.75 -0.88 5.55
CA GLU A 174 14.06 -1.48 5.80
C GLU A 174 15.05 -0.49 6.41
N ARG A 175 15.12 0.75 5.90
CA ARG A 175 15.96 1.82 6.48
C ARG A 175 15.58 2.14 7.93
N ARG A 176 14.28 2.13 8.25
CA ARG A 176 13.81 2.35 9.62
C ARG A 176 14.20 1.20 10.54
N ILE A 177 14.11 -0.04 10.05
CA ILE A 177 14.56 -1.22 10.78
C ILE A 177 16.08 -1.19 10.98
N GLU A 178 16.86 -0.80 9.97
CA GLU A 178 18.30 -0.62 10.09
C GLU A 178 18.65 0.40 11.17
N ALA A 179 17.96 1.55 11.18
CA ALA A 179 18.19 2.59 12.17
C ALA A 179 17.86 2.13 13.61
N ALA A 180 16.82 1.30 13.80
CA ALA A 180 16.38 0.85 15.11
C ALA A 180 17.05 -0.44 15.62
N HIS A 181 17.40 -1.35 14.71
CA HIS A 181 17.83 -2.72 15.04
C HIS A 181 19.10 -3.18 14.29
N GLY A 182 19.72 -2.30 13.51
CA GLY A 182 20.94 -2.58 12.76
C GLY A 182 20.81 -3.73 11.76
N LYS A 183 21.96 -4.33 11.42
CA LYS A 183 22.05 -5.40 10.41
C LYS A 183 21.17 -6.61 10.74
N ALA A 184 21.09 -7.02 12.01
CA ALA A 184 20.30 -8.17 12.41
C ALA A 184 18.81 -7.97 12.11
N GLY A 185 18.28 -6.76 12.35
CA GLY A 185 16.92 -6.41 11.97
C GLY A 185 16.70 -6.45 10.46
N VAL A 186 17.64 -5.91 9.68
CA VAL A 186 17.57 -5.92 8.20
C VAL A 186 17.57 -7.35 7.64
N ASP A 187 18.46 -8.21 8.16
CA ASP A 187 18.54 -9.61 7.73
C ASP A 187 17.22 -10.35 8.02
N ALA A 188 16.66 -10.17 9.23
CA ALA A 188 15.37 -10.74 9.62
C ALA A 188 14.23 -10.19 8.76
N PHE A 189 14.21 -8.89 8.47
CA PHE A 189 13.19 -8.28 7.62
C PHE A 189 13.23 -8.82 6.20
N ARG A 190 14.42 -8.96 5.60
CA ARG A 190 14.59 -9.49 4.24
C ARG A 190 14.19 -10.97 4.17
N ALA A 191 14.54 -11.78 5.17
CA ALA A 191 14.11 -13.18 5.25
C ALA A 191 12.58 -13.29 5.34
N ALA A 192 11.97 -12.55 6.26
CA ALA A 192 10.51 -12.49 6.42
C ALA A 192 9.81 -11.98 5.15
N ARG A 193 10.37 -10.96 4.49
CA ARG A 193 9.85 -10.44 3.23
C ARG A 193 9.90 -11.48 2.12
N ALA A 194 11.02 -12.16 1.94
CA ALA A 194 11.16 -13.19 0.91
C ALA A 194 10.18 -14.37 1.13
N ALA A 195 9.93 -14.75 2.38
CA ALA A 195 8.94 -15.76 2.70
C ALA A 195 7.50 -15.27 2.49
N TRP A 196 7.21 -14.01 2.85
CA TRP A 196 5.92 -13.39 2.60
C TRP A 196 5.62 -13.20 1.12
N ASP A 197 6.60 -12.83 0.30
CA ASP A 197 6.41 -12.67 -1.15
C ASP A 197 5.99 -14.00 -1.81
N LYS A 198 6.52 -15.13 -1.32
CA LYS A 198 6.07 -16.47 -1.72
C LYS A 198 4.64 -16.74 -1.30
N LEU A 199 4.26 -16.38 -0.06
CA LEU A 199 2.88 -16.51 0.42
C LEU A 199 1.92 -15.64 -0.42
N ALA A 200 2.25 -14.36 -0.63
CA ALA A 200 1.43 -13.44 -1.42
C ALA A 200 1.21 -13.96 -2.85
N THR A 201 2.27 -14.51 -3.47
CA THR A 201 2.19 -15.16 -4.78
C THR A 201 1.31 -16.40 -4.76
N ALA A 202 1.48 -17.28 -3.76
CA ALA A 202 0.71 -18.53 -3.68
C ALA A 202 -0.78 -18.28 -3.37
N ASP A 203 -1.08 -17.32 -2.48
CA ASP A 203 -2.43 -16.83 -2.24
C ASP A 203 -3.05 -16.27 -3.52
N ALA A 204 -2.33 -15.40 -4.23
CA ALA A 204 -2.81 -14.81 -5.47
C ALA A 204 -3.09 -15.88 -6.53
N SER A 205 -2.23 -16.88 -6.68
CA SER A 205 -2.47 -18.03 -7.57
C SER A 205 -3.72 -18.80 -7.18
N HIS A 206 -3.89 -19.13 -5.90
CA HIS A 206 -5.07 -19.85 -5.42
C HIS A 206 -6.37 -19.05 -5.62
N VAL A 207 -6.37 -17.77 -5.28
CA VAL A 207 -7.56 -16.91 -5.42
C VAL A 207 -7.94 -16.75 -6.89
N SER A 208 -6.96 -16.44 -7.73
CA SER A 208 -7.18 -16.14 -9.14
C SER A 208 -7.59 -17.36 -9.97
N ASP A 209 -7.42 -18.56 -9.42
CA ASP A 209 -7.79 -19.82 -10.08
C ASP A 209 -9.31 -19.93 -10.31
N ILE A 210 -10.16 -19.26 -9.53
CA ILE A 210 -11.62 -19.22 -9.82
C ILE A 210 -11.94 -18.59 -11.18
N TYR A 211 -11.00 -17.83 -11.74
CA TYR A 211 -11.10 -17.19 -13.04
C TYR A 211 -10.19 -17.86 -14.10
N ARG A 212 -9.77 -19.11 -13.86
CA ARG A 212 -8.85 -19.86 -14.73
C ARG A 212 -9.23 -19.72 -16.20
N GLY A 213 -8.27 -19.30 -17.02
CA GLY A 213 -8.44 -19.10 -18.47
C GLY A 213 -9.08 -17.77 -18.88
N GLY A 214 -9.51 -16.93 -17.94
CA GLY A 214 -10.05 -15.59 -18.19
C GLY A 214 -9.06 -14.46 -17.90
N SER A 215 -9.28 -13.29 -18.50
CA SER A 215 -8.48 -12.08 -18.23
C SER A 215 -8.53 -11.64 -16.77
N LEU A 216 -9.66 -11.90 -16.08
CA LEU A 216 -9.83 -11.64 -14.65
C LEU A 216 -8.85 -12.41 -13.78
N SER A 217 -8.33 -13.56 -14.21
CA SER A 217 -7.33 -14.31 -13.44
C SER A 217 -6.08 -13.46 -13.22
N SER A 218 -5.55 -12.84 -14.28
CA SER A 218 -4.37 -11.98 -14.17
C SER A 218 -4.62 -10.74 -13.30
N THR A 219 -5.75 -10.06 -13.49
CA THR A 219 -6.13 -8.88 -12.69
C THR A 219 -6.26 -9.23 -11.21
N THR A 220 -6.98 -10.30 -10.88
CA THR A 220 -7.16 -10.78 -9.51
C THR A 220 -5.84 -11.18 -8.88
N PHE A 221 -4.98 -11.89 -9.61
CA PHE A 221 -3.65 -12.26 -9.14
C PHE A 221 -2.86 -11.03 -8.69
N VAL A 222 -2.73 -10.03 -9.55
CA VAL A 222 -1.91 -8.85 -9.23
C VAL A 222 -2.51 -8.04 -8.08
N SER A 223 -3.84 -7.92 -8.04
CA SER A 223 -4.56 -7.24 -6.97
C SER A 223 -4.30 -7.88 -5.60
N ILE A 224 -4.49 -9.20 -5.49
CA ILE A 224 -4.27 -9.93 -4.23
C ILE A 224 -2.80 -9.87 -3.81
N GLU A 225 -1.88 -10.12 -4.74
CA GLU A 225 -0.45 -10.09 -4.46
C GLU A 225 -0.03 -8.72 -3.90
N SER A 226 -0.44 -7.63 -4.57
CA SER A 226 -0.05 -6.27 -4.20
C SER A 226 -0.70 -5.83 -2.88
N SER A 227 -1.98 -6.15 -2.68
CA SER A 227 -2.71 -5.90 -1.44
C SER A 227 -2.03 -6.57 -0.24
N ARG A 228 -1.69 -7.87 -0.35
CA ARG A 228 -0.97 -8.62 0.69
C ARG A 228 0.37 -7.98 1.05
N LYS A 229 1.15 -7.60 0.05
CA LYS A 229 2.47 -6.96 0.25
C LYS A 229 2.32 -5.59 0.91
N ARG A 230 1.37 -4.77 0.45
CA ARG A 230 1.10 -3.43 1.02
C ARG A 230 0.67 -3.54 2.48
N THR A 231 -0.37 -4.32 2.78
CA THR A 231 -0.93 -4.46 4.13
C THR A 231 0.12 -4.94 5.14
N ARG A 232 0.98 -5.88 4.74
CA ARG A 232 2.11 -6.31 5.57
C ARG A 232 3.09 -5.16 5.87
N LEU A 233 3.48 -4.39 4.86
CA LEU A 233 4.38 -3.25 5.04
C LEU A 233 3.75 -2.16 5.91
N ASP A 234 2.46 -1.90 5.77
CA ASP A 234 1.71 -0.99 6.65
C ASP A 234 1.73 -1.44 8.11
N ARG A 235 1.50 -2.73 8.37
CA ARG A 235 1.58 -3.31 9.71
C ARG A 235 2.97 -3.13 10.32
N ILE A 236 4.03 -3.43 9.57
CA ILE A 236 5.41 -3.28 10.05
C ILE A 236 5.75 -1.80 10.30
N ALA A 237 5.36 -0.91 9.39
CA ALA A 237 5.55 0.53 9.56
C ALA A 237 4.85 1.04 10.83
N SER A 238 3.60 0.63 11.06
CA SER A 238 2.83 0.99 12.25
C SER A 238 3.48 0.52 13.56
N ILE A 239 4.05 -0.69 13.58
CA ILE A 239 4.83 -1.20 14.72
C ILE A 239 6.05 -0.31 14.97
N LEU A 240 6.78 0.06 13.91
CA LEU A 240 7.93 0.97 13.99
C LEU A 240 7.53 2.40 14.40
N ASP A 241 6.26 2.80 14.19
CA ASP A 241 5.67 4.05 14.68
C ASP A 241 5.22 3.96 16.16
N GLY A 242 5.50 2.82 16.83
CA GLY A 242 5.20 2.60 18.24
C GLY A 242 3.80 2.06 18.51
N THR A 243 3.04 1.69 17.46
CA THR A 243 1.74 1.03 17.63
C THR A 243 1.98 -0.36 18.19
N LYS A 244 1.43 -0.63 19.38
CA LYS A 244 1.55 -1.94 20.04
C LYS A 244 0.50 -2.89 19.48
N PRO A 245 0.88 -4.07 18.98
CA PRO A 245 -0.08 -5.08 18.59
C PRO A 245 -0.91 -5.55 19.79
N THR A 246 -2.19 -5.84 19.55
CA THR A 246 -3.01 -6.57 20.51
C THR A 246 -2.69 -8.06 20.37
N TRP A 247 -2.10 -8.66 21.40
CA TRP A 247 -1.70 -10.06 21.38
C TRP A 247 -2.89 -10.99 21.68
N PRO A 248 -3.33 -11.83 20.72
CA PRO A 248 -4.41 -12.77 20.97
C PRO A 248 -3.94 -13.93 21.83
N LYS A 249 -4.90 -14.63 22.46
CA LYS A 249 -4.61 -15.87 23.18
C LYS A 249 -4.23 -16.97 22.19
N SER A 250 -3.04 -17.55 22.34
CA SER A 250 -2.49 -18.52 21.37
C SER A 250 -3.44 -19.69 21.06
N ALA A 251 -4.04 -20.32 22.07
CA ALA A 251 -4.97 -21.44 21.85
C ALA A 251 -6.23 -21.04 21.06
N GLU A 252 -6.69 -19.80 21.21
CA GLU A 252 -7.86 -19.28 20.51
C GLU A 252 -7.51 -18.94 19.06
N ALA A 253 -6.41 -18.25 18.82
CA ALA A 253 -5.95 -17.91 17.48
C ALA A 253 -5.69 -19.16 16.62
N SER A 254 -5.02 -20.18 17.18
CA SER A 254 -4.78 -21.44 16.46
C SER A 254 -6.08 -22.21 16.18
N ARG A 255 -7.08 -22.14 17.07
CA ARG A 255 -8.41 -22.72 16.83
C ARG A 255 -9.13 -21.99 15.70
N HIS A 256 -9.15 -20.66 15.70
CA HIS A 256 -9.78 -19.87 14.63
C HIS A 256 -9.14 -20.17 13.27
N LEU A 257 -7.81 -20.28 13.21
CA LEU A 257 -7.12 -20.66 11.98
C LEU A 257 -7.51 -22.07 11.52
N ALA A 258 -7.61 -23.04 12.45
CA ALA A 258 -8.05 -24.39 12.12
C ALA A 258 -9.49 -24.42 11.56
N GLU A 259 -10.38 -23.57 12.06
CA GLU A 259 -11.77 -23.43 11.57
C GLU A 259 -11.87 -22.71 10.22
N ALA A 260 -10.98 -21.76 9.95
CA ALA A 260 -10.95 -21.02 8.68
C ALA A 260 -10.38 -21.85 7.51
N ARG A 261 -9.40 -22.71 7.78
CA ARG A 261 -8.68 -23.48 6.75
C ARG A 261 -9.57 -24.34 5.83
N PRO A 262 -10.57 -25.11 6.31
CA PRO A 262 -11.46 -25.86 5.43
C PRO A 262 -12.27 -24.96 4.49
N LYS A 263 -12.74 -23.80 4.97
CA LYS A 263 -13.45 -22.83 4.14
C LYS A 263 -12.53 -22.25 3.07
N TRP A 264 -11.27 -22.00 3.42
CA TRP A 264 -10.27 -21.55 2.47
C TRP A 264 -9.93 -22.60 1.41
N ARG A 265 -9.83 -23.87 1.81
CA ARG A 265 -9.63 -24.98 0.86
C ARG A 265 -10.78 -25.12 -0.12
N ALA A 266 -12.02 -24.90 0.35
CA ALA A 266 -13.22 -24.94 -0.47
C ALA A 266 -13.37 -23.70 -1.38
N PHE A 267 -12.53 -22.68 -1.22
CA PHE A 267 -12.48 -21.53 -2.11
C PHE A 267 -11.71 -21.92 -3.36
N GLY A 268 -12.38 -22.14 -4.49
CA GLY A 268 -11.73 -22.61 -5.71
C GLY A 268 -12.59 -23.58 -6.50
N HIS A 269 -12.00 -24.18 -7.53
CA HIS A 269 -12.59 -25.35 -8.19
C HIS A 269 -12.40 -26.61 -7.31
N ASP A 270 -13.38 -27.52 -7.29
CA ASP A 270 -13.24 -28.83 -6.63
C ASP A 270 -12.49 -29.80 -7.57
N ASP A 271 -11.22 -29.48 -7.83
CA ASP A 271 -10.33 -30.27 -8.67
C ASP A 271 -8.91 -30.37 -8.08
N ALA A 272 -8.12 -31.30 -8.60
CA ALA A 272 -6.77 -31.56 -8.10
C ALA A 272 -5.81 -30.39 -8.29
N ALA A 273 -6.01 -29.54 -9.31
CA ALA A 273 -5.15 -28.39 -9.59
C ALA A 273 -5.37 -27.28 -8.56
N SER A 274 -6.64 -26.94 -8.29
CA SER A 274 -7.04 -25.98 -7.26
C SER A 274 -6.61 -26.45 -5.86
N HIS A 275 -6.80 -27.72 -5.53
CA HIS A 275 -6.32 -28.28 -4.26
C HIS A 275 -4.80 -28.16 -4.10
N LYS A 276 -4.03 -28.33 -5.18
CA LYS A 276 -2.58 -28.16 -5.16
C LYS A 276 -2.18 -26.71 -4.87
N LEU A 277 -2.88 -25.72 -5.43
CA LEU A 277 -2.65 -24.30 -5.16
C LEU A 277 -2.91 -23.95 -3.70
N PHE A 278 -3.98 -24.49 -3.10
CA PHE A 278 -4.23 -24.35 -1.67
C PHE A 278 -3.08 -24.93 -0.83
N ASP A 279 -2.64 -26.15 -1.15
CA ASP A 279 -1.56 -26.80 -0.41
C ASP A 279 -0.23 -26.03 -0.53
N GLU A 280 0.03 -25.40 -1.69
CA GLU A 280 1.15 -24.49 -1.89
C GLU A 280 1.04 -23.23 -1.02
N ALA A 281 -0.12 -22.58 -0.99
CA ALA A 281 -0.38 -21.42 -0.14
C ALA A 281 -0.25 -21.75 1.35
N ASP A 282 -0.75 -22.91 1.79
CA ASP A 282 -0.62 -23.34 3.19
C ASP A 282 0.84 -23.62 3.60
N ARG A 283 1.63 -24.24 2.72
CA ARG A 283 3.06 -24.42 2.96
C ARG A 283 3.79 -23.09 3.01
N ALA A 284 3.48 -22.18 2.08
CA ALA A 284 4.07 -20.84 2.06
C ALA A 284 3.72 -20.04 3.33
N PHE A 285 2.48 -20.19 3.83
CA PHE A 285 2.07 -19.56 5.09
C PHE A 285 2.88 -20.08 6.27
N LYS A 286 3.04 -21.41 6.41
CA LYS A 286 3.87 -21.99 7.49
C LYS A 286 5.30 -21.48 7.46
N GLN A 287 5.90 -21.36 6.27
CA GLN A 287 7.24 -20.80 6.12
C GLN A 287 7.27 -19.30 6.50
N SER A 288 6.36 -18.51 5.94
CA SER A 288 6.27 -17.08 6.22
C SER A 288 6.01 -16.81 7.70
N ARG A 289 5.18 -17.61 8.37
CA ARG A 289 4.84 -17.48 9.79
C ARG A 289 6.07 -17.59 10.67
N ALA A 290 6.99 -18.50 10.37
CA ALA A 290 8.21 -18.68 11.15
C ALA A 290 9.13 -17.45 11.05
N GLU A 291 9.38 -16.96 9.83
CA GLU A 291 10.24 -15.79 9.59
C GLU A 291 9.62 -14.49 10.12
N GLU A 292 8.30 -14.31 9.91
CA GLU A 292 7.55 -13.17 10.46
C GLU A 292 7.56 -13.16 11.99
N ALA A 293 7.38 -14.32 12.63
CA ALA A 293 7.41 -14.39 14.08
C ALA A 293 8.77 -13.95 14.62
N GLN A 294 9.86 -14.36 13.97
CA GLN A 294 11.21 -13.92 14.34
C GLN A 294 11.39 -12.40 14.20
N LEU A 295 10.91 -11.82 13.09
CA LEU A 295 10.92 -10.37 12.90
C LEU A 295 10.11 -9.66 13.98
N LEU A 296 8.88 -10.13 14.27
CA LEU A 296 8.01 -9.50 15.27
C LEU A 296 8.59 -9.56 16.69
N VAL A 297 9.22 -10.68 17.07
CA VAL A 297 9.95 -10.80 18.35
C VAL A 297 11.03 -9.72 18.44
N LEU A 298 11.80 -9.52 17.36
CA LEU A 298 12.86 -8.52 17.31
C LEU A 298 12.31 -7.09 17.37
N LEU A 299 11.22 -6.79 16.65
CA LEU A 299 10.64 -5.45 16.58
C LEU A 299 9.87 -5.06 17.86
N THR A 300 9.29 -6.02 18.57
CA THR A 300 8.32 -5.74 19.65
C THR A 300 8.75 -6.25 21.03
N GLY A 301 9.73 -7.15 21.10
CA GLY A 301 10.12 -7.84 22.34
C GLY A 301 9.11 -8.89 22.82
N ALA A 302 8.06 -9.18 22.05
CA ALA A 302 7.09 -10.21 22.37
C ALA A 302 7.72 -11.61 22.37
N SER A 303 7.07 -12.56 23.03
CA SER A 303 7.46 -13.96 22.90
C SER A 303 7.13 -14.48 21.50
N ARG A 304 7.85 -15.53 21.09
CA ARG A 304 7.55 -16.22 19.82
C ARG A 304 6.11 -16.73 19.75
N VAL A 305 5.57 -17.20 20.87
CA VAL A 305 4.19 -17.72 20.95
C VAL A 305 3.16 -16.61 20.70
N GLU A 306 3.38 -15.42 21.26
CA GLU A 306 2.50 -14.25 21.03
C GLU A 306 2.58 -13.77 19.57
N ALA A 307 3.80 -13.70 19.01
CA ALA A 307 4.00 -13.33 17.62
C ALA A 307 3.31 -14.31 16.66
N GLU A 308 3.46 -15.61 16.90
CA GLU A 308 2.80 -16.67 16.14
C GLU A 308 1.26 -16.62 16.27
N ALA A 309 0.73 -16.35 17.45
CA ALA A 309 -0.70 -16.18 17.68
C ALA A 309 -1.27 -14.98 16.92
N LEU A 310 -0.57 -13.85 16.91
CA LEU A 310 -0.95 -12.67 16.13
C LEU A 310 -1.01 -12.98 14.64
N LEU A 311 -0.05 -13.75 14.12
CA LEU A 311 -0.01 -14.13 12.71
C LEU A 311 -1.14 -15.10 12.34
N ASP A 312 -1.51 -16.02 13.24
CA ASP A 312 -2.65 -16.91 13.04
C ASP A 312 -3.98 -16.12 12.97
N GLU A 313 -4.20 -15.18 13.89
CA GLU A 313 -5.41 -14.35 13.90
C GLU A 313 -5.45 -13.40 12.70
N THR A 314 -4.31 -12.81 12.34
CA THR A 314 -4.16 -12.02 11.11
C THR A 314 -4.56 -12.85 9.90
N ARG A 315 -4.06 -14.09 9.82
CA ARG A 315 -4.37 -15.01 8.73
C ARG A 315 -5.87 -15.30 8.63
N VAL A 316 -6.57 -15.43 9.77
CA VAL A 316 -8.03 -15.65 9.77
C VAL A 316 -8.76 -14.48 9.10
N GLY A 317 -8.46 -13.25 9.50
CA GLY A 317 -9.06 -12.06 8.88
C GLY A 317 -8.71 -11.96 7.38
N GLU A 318 -7.44 -12.19 7.05
CA GLU A 318 -6.95 -12.22 5.68
C GLU A 318 -7.66 -13.25 4.79
N LEU A 319 -8.00 -14.43 5.32
CA LEU A 319 -8.74 -15.46 4.59
C LEU A 319 -10.21 -15.11 4.42
N ALA A 320 -10.81 -14.44 5.41
CA ALA A 320 -12.19 -13.97 5.33
C ALA A 320 -12.36 -12.86 4.27
N ASP A 321 -11.39 -11.96 4.14
CA ASP A 321 -11.40 -10.90 3.14
C ASP A 321 -11.32 -11.44 1.71
N LEU A 322 -10.58 -12.54 1.48
CA LEU A 322 -10.48 -13.18 0.16
C LEU A 322 -11.77 -13.85 -0.29
N GLN A 323 -12.71 -14.11 0.62
CA GLN A 323 -13.99 -14.76 0.32
C GLN A 323 -15.09 -13.78 -0.10
N GLN A 324 -14.86 -12.48 0.03
CA GLN A 324 -15.81 -11.41 -0.30
C GLN A 324 -15.67 -10.95 -1.75
#